data_AF-A0AAW5B2P6-F1
#
_entry.id   AF-A0AAW5B2P6-F1
#
_cell.length_a   1.000
_cell.length_b   1.000
_cell.length_c   1.000
_cell.angle_alpha   90.00
_cell.angle_beta   90.00
_cell.angle_gamma   90.00
#
_symmetry.space_group_name_H-M   'P 1'
#
loop_
_entity.id
_entity.type
_entity.pdbx_description
1 polymer ?
#
loop_
_entity_poly.entity_id
_entity_poly.type
_entity_poly.pdbx_seq_one_letter_code
_entity_poly.pdbx_strand_id
1 'polypeptide(L)'
;MKKYKKILIIFVSLILLYNLAWVGVFYLKYTPYTDNIPKRENGIYLLSERGYHYSVKKPSYLSFTGNLAITNDEDDLSLIIWPLLTGGYEYGLQILGENNNFYSVMVDSDMNYLDDENSESMDKDLVNSLINKRAVEIEAFKSEVNRIWGIN
;
A
#
# COMPACT_ATOMS: atom_id res chain seq x y z
N MET A 1 22.65 29.62 29.61
CA MET A 1 21.59 30.15 28.71
C MET A 1 21.86 29.96 27.22
N LYS A 2 23.01 30.40 26.65
CA LYS A 2 23.27 30.28 25.19
C LYS A 2 23.29 28.83 24.66
N LYS A 3 23.83 27.86 25.42
CA LYS A 3 23.86 26.43 25.05
C LYS A 3 22.44 25.84 24.95
N TYR A 4 21.58 26.09 25.93
CA TYR A 4 20.18 25.64 25.93
C TYR A 4 19.35 26.26 24.79
N LYS A 5 19.59 27.54 24.46
CA LYS A 5 18.97 28.18 23.29
C LYS A 5 19.37 27.50 21.97
N LYS A 6 20.65 27.13 21.81
CA LYS A 6 21.11 26.39 20.62
C LYS A 6 20.47 25.00 20.53
N ILE A 7 20.40 24.26 21.63
CA ILE A 7 19.76 22.95 21.69
C ILE A 7 18.27 23.07 21.32
N LEU A 8 17.57 24.06 21.88
CA LEU A 8 16.17 24.31 21.56
C LEU A 8 15.96 24.62 20.07
N ILE A 9 16.81 25.46 19.47
CA ILE A 9 16.73 25.78 18.04
C ILE A 9 16.94 24.52 17.19
N ILE A 10 17.92 23.67 17.52
CA ILE A 10 18.16 22.42 16.81
C ILE A 10 16.92 21.52 16.91
N PHE A 11 16.36 21.36 18.10
CA PHE A 11 15.19 20.53 18.32
C PHE A 11 13.96 21.02 17.54
N VAL A 12 13.67 22.32 17.61
CA VAL A 12 12.58 22.94 16.84
C VAL A 12 12.83 22.77 15.33
N SER A 13 14.07 22.92 14.88
CA SER A 13 14.43 22.74 13.48
C SER A 13 14.16 21.29 13.04
N LEU A 14 14.55 20.29 13.80
CA LEU A 14 14.29 18.87 13.48
C LEU A 14 12.79 18.57 13.37
N ILE A 15 11.97 19.12 14.26
CA ILE A 15 10.50 18.98 14.20
C ILE A 15 9.96 19.62 12.92
N LEU A 16 10.42 20.82 12.57
CA LEU A 16 10.01 21.50 11.35
C LEU A 16 10.44 20.73 10.10
N LEU A 17 11.68 20.24 10.03
CA LEU A 17 12.15 19.41 8.93
C LEU A 17 11.33 18.13 8.78
N TYR A 18 10.99 17.47 9.90
CA TYR A 18 10.17 16.27 9.88
C TYR A 18 8.77 16.55 9.32
N ASN A 19 8.13 17.64 9.76
CA ASN A 19 6.82 18.05 9.24
C ASN A 19 6.88 18.43 7.76
N LEU A 20 7.92 19.14 7.32
CA LEU A 20 8.11 19.48 5.91
C LEU A 20 8.31 18.23 5.05
N ALA A 21 9.13 17.28 5.52
CA ALA A 21 9.29 15.99 4.84
C ALA A 21 7.95 15.25 4.74
N TRP A 22 7.17 15.23 5.83
CA TRP A 22 5.86 14.60 5.87
C TRP A 22 4.89 15.24 4.85
N VAL A 23 4.78 16.57 4.84
CA VAL A 23 3.98 17.32 3.86
C VAL A 23 4.44 17.01 2.43
N GLY A 24 5.75 16.94 2.21
CA GLY A 24 6.34 16.58 0.92
C GLY A 24 5.88 15.19 0.46
N VAL A 25 5.97 14.17 1.31
CA VAL A 25 5.50 12.82 0.96
C VAL A 25 3.98 12.79 0.75
N PHE A 26 3.22 13.43 1.63
CA PHE A 26 1.75 13.48 1.53
C PHE A 26 1.27 14.08 0.21
N TYR A 27 1.85 15.21 -0.21
CA TYR A 27 1.41 15.91 -1.43
C TYR A 27 2.13 15.41 -2.68
N LEU A 28 3.46 15.36 -2.69
CA LEU A 28 4.21 15.09 -3.92
C LEU A 28 4.15 13.61 -4.32
N LYS A 29 4.19 12.70 -3.33
CA LYS A 29 4.20 11.26 -3.62
C LYS A 29 2.80 10.69 -3.79
N TYR A 30 1.85 11.07 -2.93
CA TYR A 30 0.54 10.43 -2.88
C TYR A 30 -0.58 11.14 -3.65
N THR A 31 -0.41 12.41 -4.06
CA THR A 31 -1.44 13.08 -4.88
C THR A 31 -1.62 12.47 -6.26
N PRO A 32 -0.56 12.08 -7.00
CA PRO A 32 -0.71 11.43 -8.31
C PRO A 32 -1.61 10.18 -8.26
N TYR A 33 -1.56 9.40 -7.19
CA TYR A 33 -2.42 8.22 -7.03
C TYR A 33 -3.89 8.54 -6.79
N THR A 34 -4.21 9.79 -6.47
CA THR A 34 -5.58 10.25 -6.16
C THR A 34 -6.25 11.02 -7.28
N ASP A 35 -5.53 11.39 -8.35
CA ASP A 35 -6.04 12.27 -9.40
C ASP A 35 -7.27 11.71 -10.12
N ASN A 36 -7.33 10.38 -10.27
CA ASN A 36 -8.43 9.69 -10.96
C ASN A 36 -9.40 8.97 -10.00
N ILE A 37 -9.24 9.13 -8.68
CA ILE A 37 -10.02 8.40 -7.69
C ILE A 37 -10.80 9.41 -6.84
N PRO A 38 -12.15 9.37 -6.83
CA PRO A 38 -12.93 10.38 -6.13
C PRO A 38 -12.76 10.25 -4.61
N LYS A 39 -12.69 11.40 -3.95
CA LYS A 39 -12.61 11.50 -2.49
C LYS A 39 -14.01 11.33 -1.88
N ARG A 40 -14.14 10.43 -0.91
CA ARG A 40 -15.36 10.25 -0.09
C ARG A 40 -15.35 11.17 1.14
N GLU A 41 -16.50 11.29 1.80
CA GLU A 41 -16.70 12.18 2.95
C GLU A 41 -15.76 11.88 4.13
N ASN A 42 -15.37 10.62 4.32
CA ASN A 42 -14.41 10.19 5.34
C ASN A 42 -12.94 10.45 4.98
N GLY A 43 -12.68 11.13 3.85
CA GLY A 43 -11.33 11.45 3.39
C GLY A 43 -10.59 10.33 2.66
N ILE A 44 -11.23 9.17 2.48
CA ILE A 44 -10.69 8.04 1.72
C ILE A 44 -10.99 8.24 0.23
N TYR A 45 -10.03 7.92 -0.61
CA TYR A 45 -10.19 7.93 -2.06
C TYR A 45 -10.66 6.53 -2.48
N LEU A 46 -11.87 6.44 -3.02
CA LEU A 46 -12.51 5.16 -3.40
C LEU A 46 -13.16 5.26 -4.78
N LEU A 47 -12.83 4.33 -5.67
CA LEU A 47 -13.45 4.16 -6.98
C LEU A 47 -13.97 2.73 -7.10
N SER A 48 -15.19 2.56 -7.60
CA SER A 48 -15.70 1.24 -8.00
C SER A 48 -15.93 1.27 -9.51
N GLU A 49 -15.21 0.43 -10.25
CA GLU A 49 -15.26 0.40 -11.71
C GLU A 49 -14.85 -0.99 -12.21
N ARG A 50 -15.53 -1.51 -13.26
CA ARG A 50 -15.17 -2.77 -13.95
C ARG A 50 -15.11 -4.02 -13.05
N GLY A 51 -15.90 -4.05 -11.98
CA GLY A 51 -15.92 -5.19 -11.05
C GLY A 51 -14.79 -5.16 -10.01
N TYR A 52 -14.18 -3.99 -9.82
CA TYR A 52 -13.12 -3.78 -8.84
C TYR A 52 -13.37 -2.56 -7.97
N HIS A 53 -12.87 -2.63 -6.75
CA HIS A 53 -12.78 -1.54 -5.79
C HIS A 53 -11.34 -1.07 -5.67
N TYR A 54 -11.08 0.19 -6.04
CA TYR A 54 -9.79 0.85 -5.90
C TYR A 54 -9.84 1.75 -4.68
N SER A 55 -8.81 1.67 -3.86
CA SER A 55 -8.65 2.54 -2.70
C SER A 55 -7.27 3.16 -2.62
N VAL A 56 -7.22 4.42 -2.19
CA VAL A 56 -5.97 5.10 -1.86
C VAL A 56 -6.08 5.72 -0.48
N LYS A 57 -5.16 5.30 0.38
CA LYS A 57 -4.96 5.87 1.72
C LYS A 57 -3.66 6.66 1.71
N LYS A 58 -3.76 7.99 1.76
CA LYS A 58 -2.60 8.85 1.99
C LYS A 58 -2.03 8.60 3.40
N PRO A 59 -0.73 8.85 3.64
CA PRO A 59 -0.14 8.67 4.96
C PRO A 59 -0.87 9.50 6.03
N SER A 60 -1.08 8.90 7.20
CA SER A 60 -1.56 9.62 8.38
C SER A 60 -0.55 10.68 8.84
N TYR A 61 -0.99 11.64 9.65
CA TYR A 61 -0.09 12.68 10.19
C TYR A 61 1.12 12.06 10.89
N LEU A 62 2.32 12.54 10.54
CA LEU A 62 3.62 12.03 11.01
C LEU A 62 3.90 10.55 10.64
N SER A 63 3.19 9.99 9.66
CA SER A 63 3.56 8.74 8.99
C SER A 63 3.98 9.04 7.55
N PHE A 64 4.97 8.33 7.06
CA PHE A 64 5.41 8.40 5.67
C PHE A 64 4.77 7.31 4.79
N THR A 65 4.04 6.39 5.40
CA THR A 65 3.47 5.22 4.74
C THR A 65 1.97 5.35 4.64
N GLY A 66 1.49 5.29 3.41
CA GLY A 66 0.12 5.01 3.00
C GLY A 66 0.12 3.84 2.03
N ASN A 67 -1.04 3.47 1.50
CA ASN A 67 -1.14 2.34 0.58
C ASN A 67 -2.21 2.57 -0.49
N LEU A 68 -2.05 1.84 -1.58
CA LEU A 68 -3.05 1.65 -2.61
C LEU A 68 -3.61 0.23 -2.43
N ALA A 69 -4.85 -0.01 -2.83
CA ALA A 69 -5.35 -1.36 -2.94
C ALA A 69 -6.37 -1.49 -4.08
N ILE A 70 -6.34 -2.64 -4.74
CA ILE A 70 -7.39 -3.11 -5.63
C ILE A 70 -7.99 -4.38 -5.02
N THR A 71 -9.31 -4.46 -4.98
CA THR A 71 -10.09 -5.57 -4.43
C THR A 71 -11.15 -5.95 -5.44
N ASN A 72 -11.46 -7.23 -5.59
CA ASN A 72 -12.57 -7.67 -6.44
C ASN A 72 -13.94 -7.41 -5.78
N ASP A 73 -15.00 -7.45 -6.57
CA ASP A 73 -16.37 -7.22 -6.08
C ASP A 73 -16.82 -8.26 -5.03
N GLU A 74 -16.24 -9.47 -5.06
CA GLU A 74 -16.49 -10.52 -4.06
C GLU A 74 -15.80 -10.29 -2.71
N ASP A 75 -14.88 -9.32 -2.62
CA ASP A 75 -14.11 -8.97 -1.43
C ASP A 75 -13.32 -10.17 -0.84
N ASP A 76 -12.91 -11.09 -1.72
CA ASP A 76 -12.20 -12.32 -1.33
C ASP A 76 -10.75 -12.36 -1.84
N LEU A 77 -10.35 -11.36 -2.63
CA LEU A 77 -9.00 -11.16 -3.13
C LEU A 77 -8.67 -9.66 -3.21
N SER A 78 -7.55 -9.26 -2.61
CA SER A 78 -7.01 -7.90 -2.72
C SER A 78 -5.51 -7.89 -3.00
N LEU A 79 -5.07 -6.95 -3.83
CA LEU A 79 -3.66 -6.57 -3.98
C LEU A 79 -3.45 -5.21 -3.32
N ILE A 80 -2.54 -5.17 -2.36
CA ILE A 80 -2.12 -3.99 -1.62
C ILE A 80 -0.75 -3.57 -2.10
N ILE A 81 -0.56 -2.26 -2.32
CA ILE A 81 0.67 -1.69 -2.85
C ILE A 81 1.14 -0.58 -1.92
N TRP A 82 2.39 -0.65 -1.46
CA TRP A 82 3.03 0.39 -0.65
C TRP A 82 4.13 1.10 -1.45
N PRO A 83 3.90 2.35 -1.90
CA PRO A 83 4.93 3.15 -2.55
C PRO A 83 6.11 3.48 -1.61
N LEU A 84 7.31 3.02 -1.94
CA LEU A 84 8.52 3.19 -1.12
C LEU A 84 9.12 4.58 -1.25
N LEU A 85 9.65 5.16 -0.18
CA LEU A 85 10.20 6.52 -0.17
C LEU A 85 11.24 6.79 -1.26
N THR A 86 12.14 5.83 -1.50
CA THR A 86 13.26 5.92 -2.46
C THR A 86 12.89 5.50 -3.90
N GLY A 87 11.61 5.21 -4.16
CA GLY A 87 11.14 4.65 -5.43
C GLY A 87 10.91 3.14 -5.34
N GLY A 88 10.08 2.62 -6.24
CA GLY A 88 9.60 1.24 -6.19
C GLY A 88 8.40 1.05 -5.25
N TYR A 89 8.00 -0.22 -5.11
CA TYR A 89 6.79 -0.64 -4.42
C TYR A 89 7.04 -1.94 -3.66
N GLU A 90 6.42 -2.07 -2.50
CA GLU A 90 6.19 -3.35 -1.84
C GLU A 90 4.76 -3.81 -2.15
N TYR A 91 4.57 -5.12 -2.26
CA TYR A 91 3.30 -5.74 -2.64
C TYR A 91 2.84 -6.72 -1.57
N GLY A 92 1.53 -6.77 -1.35
CA GLY A 92 0.91 -7.77 -0.50
C GLY A 92 -0.39 -8.26 -1.10
N LEU A 93 -0.69 -9.54 -0.91
CA LEU A 93 -1.97 -10.13 -1.27
C LEU A 93 -2.76 -10.43 -0.01
N GLN A 94 -4.06 -10.17 -0.06
CA GLN A 94 -5.02 -10.69 0.89
C GLN A 94 -5.95 -11.64 0.15
N ILE A 95 -5.95 -12.92 0.52
CA ILE A 95 -6.68 -13.99 -0.18
C ILE A 95 -7.54 -14.77 0.81
N LEU A 96 -8.81 -14.96 0.51
CA LEU A 96 -9.70 -15.83 1.28
C LEU A 96 -9.38 -17.30 0.98
N GLY A 97 -8.99 -18.05 2.00
CA GLY A 97 -8.81 -19.49 1.91
C GLY A 97 -10.14 -20.26 2.02
N GLU A 98 -10.12 -21.54 1.64
CA GLU A 98 -11.31 -22.41 1.68
C GLU A 98 -11.84 -22.65 3.11
N ASN A 99 -11.01 -22.42 4.12
CA ASN A 99 -11.38 -22.43 5.53
C ASN A 99 -12.06 -21.13 5.98
N ASN A 100 -12.39 -20.22 5.05
CA ASN A 100 -13.00 -18.92 5.30
C ASN A 100 -12.12 -17.98 6.16
N ASN A 101 -10.80 -18.19 6.15
CA ASN A 101 -9.82 -17.30 6.76
C ASN A 101 -9.08 -16.50 5.69
N PHE A 102 -8.81 -15.23 5.96
CA PHE A 102 -7.95 -14.42 5.10
C PHE A 102 -6.48 -14.66 5.40
N TYR A 103 -5.70 -14.86 4.34
CA TYR A 103 -4.25 -14.92 4.34
C TYR A 103 -3.72 -13.60 3.80
N SER A 104 -2.99 -12.85 4.63
CA SER A 104 -2.32 -11.61 4.20
C SER A 104 -0.83 -11.88 4.09
N VAL A 105 -0.28 -11.77 2.89
CA VAL A 105 1.05 -12.26 2.56
C VAL A 105 1.82 -11.23 1.75
N MET A 106 3.10 -11.06 2.06
CA MET A 106 4.02 -10.24 1.27
C MET A 106 4.48 -11.02 0.05
N VAL A 107 4.54 -10.34 -1.10
CA VAL A 107 4.94 -10.91 -2.38
C VAL A 107 5.88 -9.99 -3.14
N ASP A 108 6.68 -10.54 -4.03
CA ASP A 108 7.50 -9.75 -4.96
C ASP A 108 6.64 -9.12 -6.09
N SER A 109 7.26 -8.38 -7.00
CA SER A 109 6.59 -7.77 -8.16
C SER A 109 5.99 -8.78 -9.14
N ASP A 110 6.48 -10.02 -9.12
CA ASP A 110 5.98 -11.14 -9.92
C ASP A 110 4.92 -11.95 -9.16
N MET A 111 4.49 -11.48 -7.99
CA MET A 111 3.49 -12.08 -7.10
C MET A 111 3.93 -13.41 -6.49
N ASN A 112 5.24 -13.66 -6.39
CA ASN A 112 5.79 -14.80 -5.68
C ASN A 112 5.90 -14.50 -4.18
N TYR A 113 5.65 -15.52 -3.36
CA TYR A 113 5.80 -15.45 -1.91
C TYR A 113 7.21 -15.07 -1.46
N LEU A 114 7.34 -14.09 -0.57
CA LEU A 114 8.61 -13.67 0.05
C LEU A 114 8.85 -14.39 1.38
N ASP A 115 9.83 -15.27 1.43
CA ASP A 115 10.12 -16.09 2.62
C ASP A 115 10.57 -15.27 3.84
N ASP A 116 11.30 -14.20 3.61
CA ASP A 116 11.91 -13.34 4.64
C ASP A 116 10.97 -12.25 5.19
N GLU A 117 9.89 -11.94 4.47
CA GLU A 117 8.92 -10.92 4.86
C GLU A 117 7.64 -11.48 5.48
N ASN A 118 7.43 -12.79 5.38
CA ASN A 118 6.28 -13.47 5.95
C ASN A 118 6.66 -14.27 7.20
N SER A 119 5.64 -14.60 8.01
CA SER A 119 5.86 -15.41 9.23
C SER A 119 6.35 -16.81 8.87
N GLU A 120 7.40 -17.30 9.55
CA GLU A 120 7.86 -18.69 9.45
C GLU A 120 6.77 -19.71 9.84
N SER A 121 5.78 -19.30 10.62
CA SER A 121 4.65 -20.14 11.02
C SER A 121 3.56 -20.25 9.94
N MET A 122 3.67 -19.51 8.85
CA MET A 122 2.70 -19.52 7.77
C MET A 122 2.93 -20.74 6.88
N ASP A 123 1.84 -21.43 6.52
CA ASP A 123 1.90 -22.55 5.60
C ASP A 123 2.14 -22.03 4.16
N LYS A 124 3.42 -22.01 3.77
CA LYS A 124 3.87 -21.54 2.45
C LYS A 124 3.23 -22.31 1.30
N ASP A 125 3.08 -23.63 1.43
CA ASP A 125 2.54 -24.46 0.36
C ASP A 125 1.05 -24.17 0.15
N LEU A 126 0.31 -23.97 1.24
CA LEU A 126 -1.08 -23.51 1.18
C LEU A 126 -1.19 -22.15 0.50
N VAL A 127 -0.37 -21.16 0.90
CA VAL A 127 -0.40 -19.82 0.33
C VAL A 127 -0.06 -19.84 -1.15
N ASN A 128 1.00 -20.54 -1.56
CA ASN A 128 1.35 -20.69 -2.97
C ASN A 128 0.24 -21.37 -3.77
N SER A 129 -0.45 -22.36 -3.19
CA SER A 129 -1.62 -22.97 -3.81
C SER A 129 -2.75 -21.96 -4.03
N LEU A 130 -3.03 -21.08 -3.05
CA LEU A 130 -4.01 -20.01 -3.18
C LEU A 130 -3.63 -19.00 -4.26
N ILE A 131 -2.38 -18.54 -4.28
CA ILE A 131 -1.86 -17.63 -5.32
C ILE A 131 -2.02 -18.26 -6.70
N ASN A 132 -1.59 -19.51 -6.88
CA ASN A 132 -1.70 -20.22 -8.16
C ASN A 132 -3.15 -20.39 -8.61
N LYS A 133 -4.07 -20.71 -7.68
CA LYS A 133 -5.50 -20.84 -7.96
C LYS A 133 -6.12 -19.52 -8.45
N ARG A 134 -5.61 -18.38 -7.98
CA ARG A 134 -6.09 -17.03 -8.31
C ARG A 134 -5.19 -16.28 -9.31
N ALA A 135 -4.23 -16.96 -9.94
CA ALA A 135 -3.21 -16.32 -10.78
C ALA A 135 -3.78 -15.46 -11.93
N VAL A 136 -4.87 -15.92 -12.56
CA VAL A 136 -5.53 -15.16 -13.65
C VAL A 136 -6.10 -13.83 -13.13
N GLU A 137 -6.71 -13.83 -11.95
CA GLU A 137 -7.27 -12.61 -11.35
C GLU A 137 -6.18 -11.68 -10.84
N ILE A 138 -5.10 -12.24 -10.28
CA ILE A 138 -3.93 -11.48 -9.84
C ILE A 138 -3.26 -10.76 -11.04
N GLU A 139 -3.13 -11.43 -12.18
CA GLU A 139 -2.61 -10.79 -13.40
C GLU A 139 -3.57 -9.73 -13.97
N ALA A 140 -4.89 -9.92 -13.80
CA ALA A 140 -5.87 -8.88 -14.10
C ALA A 140 -5.72 -7.67 -13.17
N PHE A 141 -5.44 -7.88 -11.87
CA PHE A 141 -5.15 -6.80 -10.93
C PHE A 141 -3.93 -6.00 -11.37
N LYS A 142 -2.84 -6.65 -11.77
CA LYS A 142 -1.63 -5.95 -12.28
C LYS A 142 -1.96 -5.09 -13.50
N SER A 143 -2.79 -5.60 -14.41
CA SER A 143 -3.24 -4.85 -15.59
C SER A 143 -4.04 -3.60 -15.21
N GLU A 144 -4.97 -3.71 -14.25
CA GLU A 144 -5.78 -2.57 -13.80
C GLU A 144 -4.97 -1.59 -12.94
N VAL A 145 -4.01 -2.06 -12.16
CA VAL A 145 -3.05 -1.24 -11.41
C VAL A 145 -2.22 -0.38 -12.36
N ASN A 146 -1.73 -0.95 -13.47
CA ASN A 146 -1.05 -0.19 -14.50
C ASN A 146 -1.98 0.85 -15.14
N ARG A 147 -3.21 0.46 -15.47
CA ARG A 147 -4.20 1.37 -16.07
C ARG A 147 -4.52 2.58 -15.18
N ILE A 148 -4.73 2.36 -13.87
CA ILE A 148 -5.17 3.41 -12.94
C ILE A 148 -4.01 4.24 -12.40
N TRP A 149 -2.89 3.60 -12.06
CA TRP A 149 -1.77 4.24 -11.36
C TRP A 149 -0.46 4.25 -12.14
N GLY A 150 -0.37 3.59 -13.30
CA GLY A 150 0.85 3.52 -14.11
C GLY A 150 1.96 2.69 -13.48
N ILE A 151 1.60 1.73 -12.63
CA ILE A 151 2.53 0.83 -11.92
C ILE A 151 2.61 -0.49 -12.69
N ASN A 152 3.82 -0.93 -13.04
CA ASN A 152 4.09 -2.20 -13.73
C ASN A 152 4.57 -3.27 -12.75
#